data_AF-A0A918QEJ5-F1
#
_entry.id   AF-A0A918QEJ5-F1
#
_cell.length_a   1.000
_cell.length_b   1.000
_cell.length_c   1.000
_cell.angle_alpha   90.00
_cell.angle_beta   90.00
_cell.angle_gamma   90.00
#
_symmetry.space_group_name_H-M   'P 1'
#
loop_
_entity.id
_entity.type
_entity.pdbx_description
1 polymer ?
#
loop_
_entity_poly.entity_id
_entity_poly.type
_entity_poly.pdbx_seq_one_letter_code
_entity_poly.pdbx_strand_id
1 'polypeptide(L)'
;MRKKSKQVYYSLFCKWQESGQRKATFAAAEGIPKQTFYYWCKKFDTDSAPSTSPPPFSIIPMDHIAASPVARISYPSGICVELFGAVDVATVRELVG
;
A
#
# COMPACT_ATOMS: atom_id res chain seq x y z
N MET A 1 12.86 -37.37 -15.35
CA MET A 1 12.71 -35.89 -15.36
C MET A 1 13.57 -35.31 -14.23
N ARG A 2 14.73 -34.70 -14.51
CA ARG A 2 15.61 -34.17 -13.44
C ARG A 2 14.99 -32.89 -12.87
N LYS A 3 14.66 -32.89 -11.58
CA LYS A 3 14.19 -31.68 -10.87
C LYS A 3 15.36 -30.69 -10.84
N LYS A 4 15.34 -29.65 -11.67
CA LYS A 4 16.28 -28.53 -11.54
C LYS A 4 16.02 -27.87 -10.17
N SER A 5 17.05 -27.79 -9.33
CA SER A 5 16.96 -27.26 -7.98
C SER A 5 16.73 -25.73 -8.00
N LYS A 6 16.17 -25.18 -6.91
CA LYS A 6 15.97 -23.73 -6.73
C LYS A 6 17.25 -22.92 -7.03
N GLN A 7 18.41 -23.46 -6.66
CA GLN A 7 19.73 -22.84 -6.88
C GLN A 7 20.05 -22.64 -8.36
N VAL A 8 19.68 -23.60 -9.22
CA VAL A 8 19.94 -23.49 -10.67
C VAL A 8 19.11 -22.35 -11.27
N TYR A 9 17.85 -22.19 -10.84
CA TYR A 9 17.03 -21.08 -11.31
C TYR A 9 17.49 -19.73 -10.75
N TYR A 10 18.05 -19.72 -9.54
CA TYR A 10 18.60 -18.51 -8.95
C TYR A 10 19.85 -18.04 -9.70
N SER A 11 20.78 -18.94 -10.05
CA SER A 11 21.95 -18.56 -10.84
C SER A 11 21.58 -18.06 -12.24
N LEU A 12 20.57 -18.67 -12.87
CA LEU A 12 20.02 -18.17 -14.14
C LEU A 12 19.37 -16.79 -13.99
N PHE A 13 18.69 -16.53 -12.88
CA PHE A 13 18.11 -15.23 -12.58
C PHE A 13 19.19 -14.14 -12.41
N CYS A 14 20.28 -14.42 -11.70
CA CYS A 14 21.40 -13.47 -11.57
C CYS A 14 22.05 -13.18 -12.93
N LYS A 15 22.33 -14.23 -13.74
CA LYS A 15 22.85 -14.05 -15.11
C LYS A 15 21.92 -13.20 -15.98
N TRP A 16 20.60 -13.38 -15.84
CA TRP A 16 19.63 -12.57 -16.56
C TRP A 16 19.68 -11.10 -16.13
N GLN A 17 19.75 -10.82 -14.83
CA GLN A 17 19.86 -9.47 -14.30
C GLN A 17 21.12 -8.76 -14.81
N GLU A 18 22.26 -9.45 -14.85
CA GLU A 18 23.52 -8.94 -15.41
C GLU A 18 23.43 -8.70 -16.92
N SER A 19 22.71 -9.56 -17.64
CA SER A 19 22.58 -9.45 -19.11
C SER A 19 21.77 -8.23 -19.57
N GLY A 20 20.91 -7.66 -18.71
CA GLY A 20 19.98 -6.59 -19.07
C GLY A 20 18.93 -6.94 -20.14
N GLN A 21 18.86 -8.21 -20.56
CA GLN A 21 17.96 -8.64 -21.63
C GLN A 21 16.50 -8.72 -21.16
N ARG A 22 15.54 -8.72 -22.08
CA ARG A 22 14.13 -8.94 -21.72
C ARG A 22 13.93 -10.40 -21.26
N LYS A 23 13.08 -10.62 -20.25
CA LYS A 23 12.79 -11.97 -19.68
C LYS A 23 12.45 -13.03 -20.73
N ALA A 24 11.73 -12.65 -21.78
CA ALA A 24 11.35 -13.58 -22.87
C ALA A 24 12.54 -13.99 -23.75
N THR A 25 13.42 -13.04 -24.07
CA THR A 25 14.62 -13.27 -24.89
C THR A 25 15.61 -14.18 -24.17
N PHE A 26 15.84 -13.92 -22.88
CA PHE A 26 16.72 -14.73 -22.05
C PHE A 26 16.21 -16.16 -21.88
N ALA A 27 14.90 -16.33 -21.61
CA ALA A 27 14.30 -17.66 -21.48
C ALA A 27 14.41 -18.49 -22.78
N ALA A 28 14.25 -17.84 -23.94
CA ALA A 28 14.43 -18.50 -25.23
C ALA A 28 15.89 -18.91 -25.48
N ALA A 29 16.85 -18.04 -25.17
CA ALA A 29 18.28 -18.31 -25.33
C ALA A 29 18.78 -19.47 -24.43
N GLU A 30 18.29 -19.54 -23.20
CA GLU A 30 18.65 -20.59 -22.23
C GLU A 30 17.80 -21.88 -22.37
N GLY A 31 16.86 -21.93 -23.32
CA GLY A 31 15.99 -23.08 -23.56
C GLY A 31 15.04 -23.40 -22.40
N ILE A 32 14.60 -22.37 -21.67
CA ILE A 32 13.72 -22.51 -20.49
C ILE A 32 12.29 -22.16 -20.89
N PRO A 33 11.28 -22.94 -20.45
CA PRO A 33 9.89 -22.56 -20.64
C PRO A 33 9.60 -21.18 -20.02
N LYS A 34 9.02 -20.27 -20.81
CA LYS A 34 8.75 -18.88 -20.40
C LYS A 34 8.00 -18.81 -19.07
N GLN A 35 6.97 -19.64 -18.89
CA GLN A 35 6.16 -19.68 -17.66
C GLN A 35 7.01 -20.01 -16.43
N THR A 36 7.89 -21.01 -16.54
CA THR A 36 8.80 -21.43 -15.47
C THR A 36 9.79 -20.32 -15.12
N PHE A 37 10.40 -19.69 -16.12
CA PHE A 37 11.34 -18.59 -15.87
C PHE A 37 10.65 -17.39 -15.21
N TYR A 38 9.44 -17.04 -15.66
CA TYR A 38 8.66 -15.94 -15.09
C TYR A 38 8.24 -16.21 -13.65
N TYR A 39 7.82 -17.45 -13.35
CA TYR A 39 7.52 -17.88 -12.00
C TYR A 39 8.71 -17.66 -11.05
N TRP A 40 9.90 -18.11 -11.46
CA TRP A 40 11.10 -17.95 -10.65
C TRP A 40 11.57 -16.49 -10.54
N CYS A 41 11.49 -15.71 -11.61
CA CYS A 41 11.76 -14.26 -11.55
C CYS A 41 10.86 -13.59 -10.51
N LYS A 42 9.54 -13.82 -10.58
CA LYS A 42 8.60 -13.24 -9.60
C LYS A 42 8.94 -13.66 -8.18
N LYS A 43 9.26 -14.94 -7.98
CA LYS A 43 9.60 -15.48 -6.66
C LYS A 43 10.86 -14.83 -6.07
N PHE A 44 11.90 -14.64 -6.87
CA PHE A 44 13.15 -14.01 -6.42
C PHE A 44 13.04 -12.48 -6.32
N ASP A 45 12.24 -11.84 -7.17
CA ASP A 45 11.90 -10.40 -7.07
C ASP A 45 11.14 -10.12 -5.76
N THR A 46 10.21 -11.01 -5.36
CA THR A 46 9.45 -10.88 -4.09
C THR A 46 10.29 -11.18 -2.85
N ASP A 47 11.25 -12.12 -2.91
CA ASP A 47 12.16 -12.40 -1.79
C ASP A 47 13.22 -11.27 -1.60
N SER A 48 13.53 -10.49 -2.65
CA SER A 48 14.61 -9.48 -2.61
C SER A 48 14.15 -8.06 -2.28
N ALA A 49 12.84 -7.79 -2.32
CA ALA A 49 12.29 -6.47 -2.03
C ALA A 49 11.22 -6.58 -0.93
N PRO A 50 11.24 -5.75 0.13
CA PRO A 50 10.03 -5.52 0.91
C PRO A 50 8.98 -5.02 -0.09
N SER A 51 7.91 -5.79 -0.24
CA SER A 51 6.86 -5.65 -1.25
C SER A 51 6.56 -4.19 -1.60
N THR A 52 7.21 -3.67 -2.64
CA THR A 52 6.98 -2.33 -3.19
C THR A 52 5.85 -2.44 -4.22
N SER A 53 4.74 -3.02 -3.82
CA SER A 53 3.46 -2.72 -4.43
C SER A 53 2.73 -1.92 -3.38
N PRO A 54 2.42 -0.63 -3.60
CA PRO A 54 1.54 0.07 -2.68
C PRO A 54 0.24 -0.76 -2.60
N PRO A 55 -0.27 -0.99 -1.39
CA PRO A 55 -1.54 -1.69 -1.26
C PRO A 55 -2.60 -0.91 -2.06
N PRO A 56 -3.53 -1.59 -2.75
CA PRO A 56 -4.59 -0.93 -3.52
C PRO A 56 -5.46 -0.01 -2.66
N PHE A 57 -5.39 -0.19 -1.34
CA PHE A 57 -5.96 0.69 -0.34
C PHE A 57 -4.86 1.07 0.65
N SER A 58 -4.61 2.37 0.77
CA SER A 58 -3.74 2.92 1.81
C SER A 58 -4.62 3.50 2.91
N ILE A 59 -4.31 3.18 4.16
CA ILE A 59 -4.94 3.85 5.31
C ILE A 59 -4.47 5.30 5.25
N ILE A 60 -5.42 6.23 5.11
CA ILE A 60 -5.12 7.65 5.30
C ILE A 60 -4.91 7.81 6.81
N PRO A 61 -3.70 8.16 7.28
CA PRO A 61 -3.53 8.51 8.68
C PRO A 61 -4.44 9.72 8.95
N MET A 62 -5.54 9.48 9.64
CA MET A 62 -6.21 10.56 10.37
C MET A 62 -5.28 10.87 11.52
N ASP A 63 -4.47 11.92 11.36
CA ASP A 63 -3.91 12.61 12.50
C ASP A 63 -5.12 13.09 13.31
N HIS A 64 -5.52 12.30 14.30
CA HIS A 64 -6.57 12.64 15.23
C HIS A 64 -6.07 13.78 16.13
N ILE A 65 -6.02 14.98 15.55
CA ILE A 65 -6.07 16.24 16.30
C ILE A 65 -7.22 17.06 15.69
N ALA A 66 -8.34 16.42 15.37
CA ALA A 66 -9.60 17.13 15.52
C ALA A 66 -9.80 17.22 17.04
N ALA A 67 -9.44 18.37 17.62
CA ALA A 67 -9.71 18.65 19.03
C ALA A 67 -11.15 18.24 19.35
N SER A 68 -11.40 17.58 20.48
CA SER A 68 -12.78 17.29 20.88
C SER A 68 -13.55 18.61 20.97
N PRO A 69 -14.78 18.68 20.45
CA PRO A 69 -15.56 19.91 20.52
C PRO A 69 -15.75 20.30 21.99
N VAL A 70 -15.57 21.59 22.29
CA VAL A 70 -15.74 22.13 23.64
C VAL A 70 -17.23 22.22 24.00
N ALA A 71 -18.10 22.34 23.00
CA ALA A 71 -19.54 22.28 23.16
C ALA A 71 -20.21 21.68 21.92
N ARG A 72 -21.34 21.00 22.13
CA ARG A 72 -22.20 20.45 21.09
C ARG A 72 -23.65 20.82 21.38
N ILE A 73 -24.31 21.45 20.41
CA ILE A 73 -25.70 21.91 20.51
C ILE A 73 -26.54 21.08 19.54
N SER A 74 -27.54 20.39 20.06
CA SER A 74 -28.46 19.55 19.28
C SER A 74 -29.84 20.20 19.23
N TYR A 75 -30.32 20.54 18.03
CA TYR A 75 -31.63 21.15 17.83
C TYR A 75 -32.71 20.10 17.55
N PRO A 76 -33.99 20.37 17.89
CA PRO A 76 -35.12 19.47 17.56
C PRO A 76 -35.29 19.21 16.06
N SER A 77 -34.79 20.10 15.21
CA SER A 77 -34.76 19.93 13.75
C SER A 77 -33.79 18.83 13.27
N GLY A 78 -32.97 18.27 14.17
CA GLY A 78 -31.93 17.29 13.85
C GLY A 78 -30.59 17.90 13.47
N ILE A 79 -30.48 19.24 13.45
CA ILE A 79 -29.21 19.95 13.22
C ILE A 79 -28.34 19.83 14.48
N CYS A 80 -27.05 19.59 14.26
CA CYS A 80 -26.05 19.53 15.32
C CYS A 80 -24.91 20.52 15.02
N VAL A 81 -24.65 21.41 15.97
CA VAL A 81 -23.55 22.38 15.89
C VAL A 81 -22.47 21.97 16.89
N GLU A 82 -21.26 21.77 16.40
CA GLU A 82 -20.09 21.44 17.22
C GLU A 82 -19.13 22.63 17.23
N LEU A 83 -18.75 23.09 18.42
CA LEU A 83 -17.87 24.23 18.60
C LEU A 83 -16.49 23.77 19.07
N PHE A 84 -15.44 24.29 18.42
CA PHE A 84 -14.06 23.92 18.65
C PHE A 84 -13.24 25.14 19.09
N GLY A 85 -12.31 24.95 20.03
CA GLY A 85 -11.47 26.04 20.56
C GLY A 85 -12.14 26.82 21.70
N ALA A 86 -11.65 28.03 21.99
CA ALA A 86 -12.22 28.89 23.03
C ALA A 86 -13.56 29.47 22.56
N VAL A 87 -14.63 29.13 23.27
CA VAL A 87 -15.99 29.57 22.96
C VAL A 87 -16.48 30.47 24.09
N ASP A 88 -17.00 31.64 23.75
CA ASP A 88 -17.60 32.56 24.72
C ASP A 88 -19.04 32.14 25.09
N VAL A 89 -19.40 32.35 26.36
CA VAL A 89 -20.71 31.96 26.90
C VAL A 89 -21.85 32.76 26.26
N ALA A 90 -21.62 34.01 25.85
CA ALA A 90 -22.65 34.80 25.17
C ALA A 90 -22.99 34.21 23.80
N THR A 91 -21.98 33.72 23.07
CA THR A 91 -22.18 33.05 21.77
C THR A 91 -22.95 31.75 21.91
N VAL A 92 -22.66 30.94 22.92
CA VAL A 92 -23.43 29.70 23.19
C VAL A 92 -24.90 30.05 23.48
N ARG A 93 -25.14 31.10 24.28
CA ARG A 93 -26.50 31.53 24.61
C ARG A 93 -27.29 31.96 23.37
N GLU A 94 -26.69 32.70 22.45
CA GLU A 94 -27.35 33.12 21.21
C GLU A 94 -27.73 31.93 20.32
N LEU A 95 -26.90 30.89 20.31
CA LEU A 95 -27.16 29.67 19.55
C LEU A 95 -28.25 28.80 20.18
N VAL A 96 -28.35 28.76 21.51
CA VAL A 96 -29.37 27.94 22.20
C VAL A 96 -30.75 28.61 22.19
N GLY A 97 -30.82 29.94 22.05
CA GLY A 97 -32.07 30.71 22.05
C GLY A 97 -32.52 31.09 23.45
#